data_AF-A0A9W8B397-F1
#
_entry.id   AF-A0A9W8B397-F1
#
_cell.length_a   1.000
_cell.length_b   1.000
_cell.length_c   1.000
_cell.angle_alpha   90.00
_cell.angle_beta   90.00
_cell.angle_gamma   90.00
#
_symmetry.space_group_name_H-M   'P 1'
#
loop_
_entity.id
_entity.type
_entity.pdbx_description
1 polymer ?
#
loop_
_entity_poly.entity_id
_entity_poly.type
_entity_poly.pdbx_seq_one_letter_code
_entity_poly.pdbx_strand_id
1 'polypeptide(L)'
;MADSGRNHAEYILLAEFDIDKGSSLTHQYPKPVPTDEHQLAELMLPDGAHMRERDWTIFFLNQTVPPEDPSLLPALNPDDDCQTPILYGLSFVQTRHDREARRGATVKAMAICTRHRFLDQYKHILFLALESYFDKP
;
A
#
# COMPACT_ATOMS: atom_id res chain seq x y z
N MET A 1 -4.32 -32.69 7.71
CA MET A 1 -4.98 -31.66 6.91
C MET A 1 -4.54 -30.31 7.46
N ALA A 2 -3.47 -29.75 6.90
CA ALA A 2 -3.01 -28.42 7.30
C ALA A 2 -3.98 -27.40 6.70
N ASP A 3 -4.60 -26.59 7.54
CA ASP A 3 -5.28 -25.38 7.10
C ASP A 3 -4.20 -24.48 6.50
N SER A 4 -4.03 -24.54 5.17
CA SER A 4 -3.24 -23.58 4.42
C SER A 4 -4.01 -22.26 4.46
N GLY A 5 -3.99 -21.60 5.62
CA GLY A 5 -4.67 -20.35 5.88
C GLY A 5 -4.31 -19.37 4.78
N ARG A 6 -5.29 -19.02 3.95
CA ARG A 6 -5.09 -18.05 2.88
C ARG A 6 -4.65 -16.73 3.54
N ASN A 7 -3.42 -16.30 3.27
CA ASN A 7 -2.93 -15.02 3.77
C ASN A 7 -3.80 -13.90 3.18
N HIS A 8 -4.59 -13.26 4.04
CA HIS A 8 -5.48 -12.16 3.67
C HIS A 8 -4.70 -10.88 3.32
N ALA A 9 -3.53 -10.70 3.91
CA ALA A 9 -2.60 -9.61 3.65
C ALA A 9 -1.22 -10.21 3.32
N GLU A 10 -0.61 -9.78 2.22
CA GLU A 10 0.75 -10.18 1.86
C GLU A 10 1.77 -9.16 2.36
N TYR A 11 1.42 -7.86 2.30
CA TYR A 11 2.23 -6.77 2.84
C TYR A 11 1.37 -5.71 3.53
N ILE A 12 1.94 -5.06 4.53
CA ILE A 12 1.44 -3.84 5.15
C ILE A 12 2.55 -2.80 5.02
N LEU A 13 2.18 -1.64 4.50
CA LEU A 13 3.07 -0.53 4.21
C LEU A 13 2.62 0.68 5.02
N LEU A 14 3.58 1.46 5.49
CA LEU A 14 3.33 2.74 6.12
C LEU A 14 4.17 3.79 5.41
N ALA A 15 3.54 4.84 4.92
CA ALA A 15 4.19 6.00 4.33
C ALA A 15 3.84 7.26 5.12
N GLU A 16 4.80 8.16 5.20
CA GLU A 16 4.66 9.46 5.86
C GLU A 16 5.17 10.54 4.91
N PHE A 17 4.55 11.72 5.00
CA PHE A 17 4.99 12.87 4.22
C PHE A 17 5.96 13.73 5.04
N ASP A 18 7.17 13.92 4.50
CA ASP A 18 8.17 14.84 5.03
C ASP A 18 8.26 16.09 4.15
N ILE A 19 8.41 17.27 4.76
CA ILE A 19 8.48 18.54 4.03
C ILE A 19 9.78 18.72 3.23
N ASP A 20 10.87 18.13 3.70
CA ASP A 20 12.20 18.27 3.16
C ASP A 20 12.49 17.17 2.13
N LYS A 21 11.90 15.98 2.32
CA LYS A 21 12.13 14.80 1.47
C LYS A 21 10.95 14.41 0.58
N GLY A 22 9.74 14.90 0.86
CA GLY A 22 8.52 14.45 0.20
C GLY A 22 7.97 13.15 0.78
N SER A 23 7.24 12.40 -0.03
CA SER A 23 6.64 11.12 0.36
C SER A 23 7.71 10.07 0.62
N SER A 24 7.71 9.49 1.82
CA SER A 24 8.69 8.47 2.22
C SER A 24 8.00 7.25 2.82
N LEU A 25 8.54 6.07 2.54
CA LEU A 25 8.06 4.82 3.12
C LEU A 25 8.79 4.55 4.46
N THR A 26 8.04 4.43 5.55
CA THR A 26 8.60 4.35 6.91
C THR A 26 8.67 2.92 7.42
N HIS A 27 7.64 2.10 7.18
CA HIS A 27 7.58 0.71 7.65
C HIS A 27 7.03 -0.23 6.60
N GLN A 28 7.58 -1.46 6.59
CA GLN A 28 7.13 -2.56 5.75
C GLN A 28 7.04 -3.83 6.58
N TYR A 29 5.93 -4.54 6.46
CA TYR A 29 5.69 -5.80 7.15
C TYR A 29 5.04 -6.80 6.19
N PRO A 30 5.34 -8.11 6.26
CA PRO A 30 6.34 -8.75 7.12
C PRO A 30 7.78 -8.66 6.58
N LYS A 31 7.94 -8.33 5.29
CA LYS A 31 9.22 -8.18 4.60
C LYS A 31 9.13 -7.01 3.62
N PRO A 32 10.27 -6.47 3.15
CA PRO A 32 10.27 -5.43 2.13
C PRO A 32 9.60 -5.92 0.83
N VAL A 33 8.81 -5.05 0.22
CA VAL A 33 8.22 -5.30 -1.10
C VAL A 33 9.34 -5.21 -2.16
N PRO A 34 9.38 -6.10 -3.16
CA PRO A 34 10.36 -6.02 -4.25
C PRO A 34 9.97 -4.92 -5.26
N THR A 35 9.76 -3.70 -4.78
CA THR A 35 9.38 -2.53 -5.56
C THR A 35 10.08 -1.32 -4.93
N ASP A 36 10.38 -0.31 -5.74
CA ASP A 36 11.04 0.90 -5.27
C ASP A 36 10.22 1.61 -4.17
N GLU A 37 10.88 1.92 -3.05
CA GLU A 37 10.22 2.48 -1.86
C GLU A 37 9.65 3.88 -2.11
N HIS A 38 10.35 4.68 -2.92
CA HIS A 38 9.90 6.03 -3.27
C HIS A 38 8.65 5.97 -4.13
N GLN A 39 8.62 5.11 -5.15
CA GLN A 39 7.42 4.91 -5.97
C GLN A 39 6.24 4.40 -5.14
N LEU A 40 6.48 3.48 -4.20
CA LEU A 40 5.42 3.01 -3.29
C LEU A 40 4.87 4.15 -2.43
N ALA A 41 5.74 5.01 -1.89
CA ALA A 41 5.33 6.15 -1.08
C ALA A 41 4.48 7.16 -1.89
N GLU A 42 4.86 7.44 -3.14
CA GLU A 42 4.08 8.28 -4.05
C GLU A 42 2.69 7.69 -4.36
N LEU A 43 2.61 6.37 -4.58
CA LEU A 43 1.32 5.69 -4.80
C LEU A 43 0.42 5.72 -3.55
N MET A 44 1.00 5.77 -2.36
CA MET A 44 0.26 5.82 -1.09
C MET A 44 -0.20 7.23 -0.72
N LEU A 45 0.54 8.26 -1.14
CA LEU A 45 0.34 9.67 -0.80
C LEU A 45 0.12 10.50 -2.08
N PRO A 46 -1.05 10.40 -2.73
CA PRO A 46 -1.32 11.13 -3.96
C PRO A 46 -1.36 12.63 -3.73
N ASP A 47 -0.99 13.39 -4.77
CA ASP A 47 -1.04 14.84 -4.74
C ASP A 47 -2.44 15.34 -4.39
N GLY A 48 -2.49 16.32 -3.48
CA GLY A 48 -3.75 16.85 -2.97
C GLY A 48 -4.36 16.09 -1.79
N ALA A 49 -3.70 15.06 -1.24
CA ALA A 49 -4.13 14.39 0.00
C ALA A 49 -4.27 15.35 1.21
N HIS A 50 -3.63 16.52 1.17
CA HIS A 50 -3.78 17.58 2.18
C HIS A 50 -5.09 18.39 2.05
N MET A 51 -5.82 18.28 0.94
CA MET A 51 -7.12 18.94 0.73
C MET A 51 -8.30 18.12 1.27
N ARG A 52 -8.04 16.90 1.72
CA ARG A 52 -9.04 16.00 2.31
C ARG A 52 -8.53 15.53 3.67
N GLU A 53 -9.43 15.43 4.64
CA GLU A 53 -9.08 14.84 5.93
C GLU A 53 -8.72 13.36 5.76
N ARG A 54 -9.48 12.65 4.92
CA ARG A 54 -9.38 11.22 4.67
C ARG A 54 -9.54 10.92 3.20
N ASP A 55 -8.71 10.06 2.66
CA ASP A 55 -8.90 9.50 1.34
C ASP A 55 -8.41 8.05 1.28
N TRP A 56 -8.85 7.33 0.25
CA TRP A 56 -8.39 5.98 -0.03
C TRP A 56 -8.01 5.86 -1.50
N THR A 57 -6.95 5.11 -1.76
CA THR A 57 -6.43 4.90 -3.12
C THR A 57 -6.19 3.42 -3.31
N ILE A 58 -6.54 2.91 -4.49
CA ILE A 58 -6.23 1.55 -4.89
C ILE A 58 -5.15 1.64 -5.96
N PHE A 59 -4.04 0.95 -5.75
CA PHE A 59 -2.97 0.79 -6.73
C PHE A 59 -2.72 -0.69 -7.00
N PHE A 60 -2.10 -0.99 -8.14
CA PHE A 60 -1.82 -2.35 -8.57
C PHE A 60 -0.32 -2.51 -8.77
N LEU A 61 0.27 -3.52 -8.14
CA LEU A 61 1.68 -3.84 -8.30
C LEU A 61 1.81 -5.07 -9.19
N ASN A 62 2.42 -4.88 -10.36
CA ASN A 62 2.83 -5.95 -11.24
C ASN A 62 4.27 -6.33 -10.87
N GLN A 63 4.44 -7.35 -10.03
CA GLN A 63 5.74 -7.70 -9.42
C GLN A 63 6.70 -8.43 -10.37
N THR A 64 6.34 -8.60 -11.64
CA THR A 64 7.19 -9.18 -12.67
C THR A 64 7.36 -8.20 -13.81
N VAL A 65 8.62 -7.86 -14.10
CA VAL A 65 8.98 -7.26 -15.39
C VAL A 65 8.68 -8.32 -16.46
N PRO A 66 7.86 -8.02 -17.48
CA PRO A 66 7.70 -8.93 -18.59
C PRO A 66 9.09 -9.25 -19.18
N PRO A 67 9.47 -10.51 -19.40
CA PRO A 67 10.71 -10.85 -20.08
C PRO A 67 10.84 -10.07 -21.40
N GLU A 68 12.05 -9.60 -21.70
CA GLU A 68 12.35 -8.82 -22.91
C GLU A 68 12.00 -9.59 -24.19
N ASP A 69 12.08 -10.92 -24.13
CA ASP A 69 11.62 -11.83 -25.16
C ASP A 69 10.19 -12.31 -24.83
N PRO A 70 9.16 -11.89 -25.60
CA PRO A 70 7.79 -12.34 -25.41
C PRO A 70 7.60 -13.86 -25.54
N SER A 71 8.55 -14.58 -26.15
CA SER A 71 8.53 -16.04 -26.23
C SER A 71 9.02 -16.73 -24.96
N LEU A 72 9.71 -16.01 -24.07
CA LEU A 72 10.08 -16.45 -22.73
C LEU A 72 8.99 -16.14 -21.69
N LEU A 73 7.93 -15.44 -22.08
CA LEU A 73 6.72 -15.40 -21.26
C LEU A 73 6.27 -16.85 -21.07
N PRO A 74 6.02 -17.29 -19.82
CA PRO A 74 5.26 -18.52 -19.61
C PRO A 74 4.03 -18.39 -20.50
N ALA A 75 3.66 -19.44 -21.25
CA ALA A 75 2.42 -19.42 -22.00
C ALA A 75 1.31 -19.10 -21.00
N LEU A 76 0.86 -17.85 -21.00
CA LEU A 76 -0.10 -17.32 -20.05
C LEU A 76 -1.41 -18.01 -20.39
N ASN A 77 -1.68 -19.12 -19.73
CA ASN A 77 -2.99 -19.73 -19.79
C ASN A 77 -3.90 -18.75 -19.03
N PRO A 78 -4.90 -18.14 -19.68
CA PRO A 78 -5.79 -17.18 -19.01
C PRO A 78 -6.56 -17.79 -17.83
N ASP A 79 -6.56 -19.12 -17.71
CA ASP A 79 -7.17 -19.89 -16.63
C ASP A 79 -6.18 -20.29 -15.51
N ASP A 80 -4.88 -19.99 -15.64
CA ASP A 80 -3.86 -20.29 -14.62
C ASP A 80 -3.64 -19.08 -13.71
N ASP A 81 -4.50 -18.95 -12.69
CA ASP A 81 -4.39 -17.96 -11.60
C ASP A 81 -3.01 -17.97 -10.89
N CYS A 82 -2.17 -18.98 -11.14
CA CYS A 82 -0.82 -19.10 -10.59
C CYS A 82 0.25 -18.28 -11.35
N GLN A 83 -0.02 -17.75 -12.56
CA GLN A 83 1.03 -17.25 -13.46
C GLN A 83 1.34 -15.75 -13.40
N THR A 84 0.66 -14.94 -12.58
CA THR A 84 1.13 -13.68 -11.93
C THR A 84 -0.09 -12.90 -11.41
N PRO A 85 -0.65 -13.27 -10.25
CA PRO A 85 -1.78 -12.55 -9.71
C PRO A 85 -1.33 -11.15 -9.32
N ILE A 86 -1.84 -10.14 -10.04
CA ILE A 86 -1.67 -8.71 -9.74
C ILE A 86 -1.89 -8.50 -8.24
N LEU A 87 -0.95 -7.82 -7.59
CA LEU A 87 -1.08 -7.50 -6.17
C LEU A 87 -1.86 -6.19 -6.03
N TYR A 88 -2.98 -6.25 -5.32
CA TYR A 88 -3.85 -5.11 -5.08
C TYR A 88 -3.42 -4.42 -3.79
N GLY A 89 -3.02 -3.15 -3.89
CA GLY A 89 -2.73 -2.29 -2.76
C GLY A 89 -3.90 -1.36 -2.47
N LEU A 90 -4.48 -1.44 -1.27
CA LEU A 90 -5.41 -0.44 -0.77
C LEU A 90 -4.66 0.46 0.23
N SER A 91 -4.42 1.71 -0.15
CA SER A 91 -3.90 2.76 0.73
C SER A 91 -5.03 3.55 1.37
N PHE A 92 -4.92 3.79 2.67
CA PHE A 92 -5.74 4.73 3.41
C PHE A 92 -4.84 5.87 3.91
N VAL A 93 -5.13 7.10 3.47
CA VAL A 93 -4.38 8.30 3.86
C VAL A 93 -5.23 9.16 4.79
N GLN A 94 -4.60 9.64 5.85
CA GLN A 94 -5.18 10.55 6.82
C GLN A 94 -4.26 11.75 6.99
N THR A 95 -4.86 12.94 6.86
CA THR A 95 -4.24 14.20 7.24
C THR A 95 -4.82 14.63 8.57
N ARG A 96 -3.97 14.89 9.57
CA ARG A 96 -4.37 15.51 10.84
C ARG A 96 -3.71 16.87 10.97
N HIS A 97 -4.50 17.91 11.21
CA HIS A 97 -3.97 19.23 11.51
C HIS A 97 -3.45 19.26 12.94
N ASP A 98 -2.15 19.41 13.08
CA ASP A 98 -1.48 19.52 14.37
C ASP A 98 -0.63 20.78 14.38
N ARG A 99 -0.83 21.61 15.40
CA ARG A 99 -0.09 22.87 15.57
C ARG A 99 1.37 22.63 15.97
N GLU A 100 1.69 21.47 16.53
CA GLU A 100 3.07 21.11 16.87
C GLU A 100 3.87 20.59 15.66
N ALA A 101 3.18 20.20 14.57
CA ALA A 101 3.83 19.74 13.35
C ALA A 101 4.42 20.91 12.54
N ARG A 102 5.62 20.70 11.96
CA ARG A 102 6.37 21.73 11.18
C ARG A 102 5.55 22.41 10.07
N ARG A 103 4.54 21.72 9.51
CA ARG A 103 3.66 22.25 8.44
C ARG A 103 2.22 22.55 8.91
N GLY A 104 1.92 22.45 10.20
CA GLY A 104 0.55 22.57 10.73
C GLY A 104 -0.35 21.37 10.43
N ALA A 105 0.19 20.31 9.83
CA ALA A 105 -0.47 19.05 9.57
C ALA A 105 0.53 17.89 9.46
N THR A 106 0.16 16.73 9.97
CA THR A 106 0.82 15.45 9.75
C THR A 106 -0.01 14.62 8.76
N VAL A 107 0.65 14.12 7.70
CA VAL A 107 0.02 13.25 6.70
C VAL A 107 0.68 11.89 6.79
N LYS A 108 -0.14 10.88 7.05
CA LYS A 108 0.30 9.48 7.14
C LYS A 108 -0.63 8.61 6.32
N ALA A 109 -0.07 7.58 5.69
CA ALA A 109 -0.81 6.60 4.93
C ALA A 109 -0.42 5.18 5.36
N MET A 110 -1.41 4.30 5.46
CA MET A 110 -1.21 2.88 5.68
C MET A 110 -1.86 2.11 4.55
N ALA A 111 -1.11 1.20 3.93
CA ALA A 111 -1.61 0.37 2.85
C ALA A 111 -1.53 -1.11 3.18
N ILE A 112 -2.52 -1.85 2.69
CA ILE A 112 -2.55 -3.31 2.70
C ILE A 112 -2.42 -3.81 1.26
N CYS A 113 -1.46 -4.69 1.03
CA CYS A 113 -1.28 -5.34 -0.26
C CYS A 113 -1.77 -6.78 -0.16
N THR A 114 -2.71 -7.16 -1.03
CA THR A 114 -3.36 -8.46 -1.02
C THR A 114 -3.66 -8.94 -2.43
N ARG A 115 -3.77 -10.26 -2.61
CA ARG A 115 -4.26 -10.87 -3.85
C ARG A 115 -5.79 -10.97 -3.88
N HIS A 116 -6.45 -10.60 -2.78
CA HIS A 116 -7.89 -10.70 -2.63
C HIS A 116 -8.60 -9.51 -3.30
N ARG A 117 -9.62 -9.78 -4.13
CA ARG A 117 -10.36 -8.72 -4.85
C ARG A 117 -11.28 -7.89 -3.96
N PHE A 118 -11.70 -8.42 -2.80
CA PHE A 118 -12.55 -7.69 -1.87
C PHE A 118 -11.70 -6.77 -1.00
N LEU A 119 -11.42 -5.56 -1.50
CA LEU A 119 -10.60 -4.57 -0.79
C LEU A 119 -11.41 -3.76 0.23
N ASP A 120 -12.70 -3.55 -0.01
CA ASP A 120 -13.53 -2.67 0.82
C ASP A 120 -13.61 -3.11 2.28
N GLN A 121 -13.53 -4.41 2.55
CA GLN A 121 -13.51 -4.96 3.91
C GLN A 121 -12.31 -4.48 4.74
N TYR A 122 -11.19 -4.13 4.08
CA TYR A 122 -9.99 -3.67 4.76
C TYR A 122 -10.00 -2.16 5.06
N LYS A 123 -10.90 -1.38 4.46
CA LYS A 123 -11.00 0.07 4.71
C LYS A 123 -11.21 0.37 6.19
N HIS A 124 -12.12 -0.35 6.83
CA HIS A 124 -12.41 -0.18 8.26
C HIS A 124 -11.22 -0.60 9.15
N ILE A 125 -10.48 -1.64 8.75
CA ILE A 125 -9.33 -2.15 9.49
C ILE A 125 -8.16 -1.16 9.39
N LEU A 126 -7.86 -0.67 8.18
CA LEU A 126 -6.83 0.34 7.94
C LEU A 126 -7.13 1.63 8.70
N PHE A 127 -8.40 2.04 8.72
CA PHE A 127 -8.83 3.21 9.50
C PHE A 127 -8.48 3.05 10.99
N LEU A 128 -8.89 1.92 11.61
CA LEU A 128 -8.59 1.66 13.02
C LEU A 128 -7.09 1.55 13.29
N ALA A 129 -6.34 0.89 12.41
CA ALA A 129 -4.90 0.72 12.56
C ALA A 129 -4.16 2.04 12.45
N LEU A 130 -4.53 2.89 11.48
CA LEU A 130 -3.91 4.19 11.31
C LEU A 130 -4.25 5.15 12.46
N GLU A 131 -5.50 5.16 12.94
CA GLU A 131 -5.89 5.92 14.14
C GLU A 131 -5.09 5.48 15.37
N SER A 132 -4.95 4.17 15.59
CA SER A 132 -4.13 3.65 16.69
C SER A 132 -2.66 4.03 16.54
N TYR A 133 -2.15 4.16 15.31
CA TYR A 133 -0.79 4.61 15.04
C TYR A 133 -0.62 6.13 15.22
N PHE A 134 -1.68 6.91 15.05
CA PHE A 134 -1.64 8.33 15.43
C PHE A 134 -1.59 8.51 16.95
N ASP A 135 -2.32 7.69 17.71
CA ASP A 135 -2.33 7.76 19.18
C ASP A 135 -1.05 7.18 19.80
N LYS A 136 -0.45 6.18 19.14
CA LYS A 136 0.80 5.52 19.54
C LYS A 136 1.69 5.33 18.30
N PRO A 137 2.45 6.37 17.92
CA PRO A 137 3.37 6.29 16.80
C PRO A 137 4.49 5.28 17.03
#